data_AF-A0A9W8GCX9-F1
#
_entry.id   AF-A0A9W8GCX9-F1
#
_cell.length_a   1.000
_cell.length_b   1.000
_cell.length_c   1.000
_cell.angle_alpha   90.00
_cell.angle_beta   90.00
_cell.angle_gamma   90.00
#
_symmetry.space_group_name_H-M   'P 1'
#
loop_
_entity.id
_entity.type
_entity.pdbx_description
1 polymer ?
#
loop_
_entity_poly.entity_id
_entity_poly.type
_entity_poly.pdbx_seq_one_letter_code
_entity_poly.pdbx_strand_id
1 'polypeptide(L)'
;MPAIKMGRLALKVLLEGNASSQQLEVLYLASIYSNGDSFRIEVIDRWYDINSAVDAILVQIIRNGGLCVGDKISCAGPHANGLSEGALPLFDTAKSALLSLTGNSVRRDRWHTKLGFQPKRMMYMSLSAVHELGGPIGAALDVTILRSYAMLYVETMATDQRVVRTEKEEQRIGVTFTEKRTMLLQEVL
;
A
#
# COMPACT_ATOMS: atom_id res chain seq x y z
N MET A 1 19.42 32.56 19.31
CA MET A 1 18.07 32.00 19.06
C MET A 1 18.26 30.63 18.41
N PRO A 2 18.10 29.51 19.12
CA PRO A 2 18.15 28.20 18.48
C PRO A 2 16.96 28.08 17.51
N ALA A 3 17.24 27.79 16.24
CA ALA A 3 16.20 27.50 15.26
C ALA A 3 15.33 26.36 15.81
N ILE A 4 14.01 26.58 15.87
CA ILE A 4 13.06 25.52 16.17
C ILE A 4 13.25 24.48 15.08
N LYS A 5 13.90 23.35 15.40
CA LYS A 5 13.90 22.18 14.52
C LYS A 5 12.46 21.72 14.45
N MET A 6 11.75 22.18 13.42
CA MET A 6 10.42 21.72 13.09
C MET A 6 10.57 20.27 12.64
N GLY A 7 10.39 19.34 13.58
CA GLY A 7 10.41 17.91 13.28
C GLY A 7 9.45 17.62 12.14
N ARG A 8 9.87 16.79 11.17
CA ARG A 8 9.05 16.44 10.01
C ARG A 8 7.70 15.89 10.48
N LEU A 9 6.62 16.58 10.15
CA LEU A 9 5.24 16.16 10.42
C LEU A 9 4.84 15.11 9.39
N ALA A 10 4.22 14.01 9.82
CA ALA A 10 4.02 12.83 8.98
C ALA A 10 3.05 13.15 7.83
N LEU A 11 1.86 13.64 8.16
CA LEU A 11 0.84 13.95 7.17
C LEU A 11 1.27 15.10 6.25
N LYS A 12 2.03 16.07 6.76
CA LYS A 12 2.58 17.14 5.92
C LYS A 12 3.50 16.60 4.84
N VAL A 13 4.49 15.79 5.24
CA VAL A 13 5.47 15.22 4.31
C VAL A 13 4.80 14.26 3.33
N LEU A 14 3.77 13.54 3.77
CA LEU A 14 2.99 12.64 2.93
C LEU A 14 2.16 13.40 1.89
N LEU A 15 1.44 14.44 2.31
CA LEU A 15 0.63 15.27 1.41
C LEU A 15 1.48 16.04 0.39
N GLU A 16 2.66 16.50 0.79
CA GLU A 16 3.63 17.14 -0.10
C GLU A 16 4.30 16.14 -1.07
N GLY A 17 4.03 14.84 -0.97
CA GLY A 17 4.61 13.81 -1.84
C GLY A 17 6.08 13.47 -1.52
N ASN A 18 6.57 13.90 -0.36
CA ASN A 18 7.97 13.74 0.06
C ASN A 18 8.17 12.55 1.01
N ALA A 19 7.13 11.78 1.30
CA ALA A 19 7.19 10.62 2.18
C ALA A 19 7.80 9.39 1.49
N SER A 20 8.60 8.64 2.24
CA SER A 20 9.08 7.34 1.78
C SER A 20 8.01 6.29 1.99
N SER A 21 7.75 5.47 0.97
CA SER A 21 6.78 4.38 0.98
C SER A 21 7.02 3.29 2.03
N GLN A 22 8.19 3.26 2.67
CA GLN A 22 8.53 2.27 3.70
C GLN A 22 8.54 2.84 5.12
N GLN A 23 8.29 4.14 5.30
CA GLN A 23 8.42 4.74 6.61
C GLN A 23 7.19 4.43 7.48
N LEU A 24 7.44 3.90 8.68
CA LEU A 24 6.40 3.63 9.67
C LEU A 24 5.89 4.94 10.28
N GLU A 25 4.58 5.12 10.25
CA GLU A 25 3.88 6.26 10.84
C GLU A 25 2.89 5.77 11.88
N VAL A 26 2.73 6.54 12.95
CA VAL A 26 1.68 6.29 13.95
C VAL A 26 0.70 7.44 13.91
N LEU A 27 -0.56 7.11 13.65
CA LEU A 27 -1.65 8.05 13.55
C LEU A 27 -2.66 7.78 14.67
N TYR A 28 -3.43 8.79 15.02
CA TYR A 28 -4.52 8.73 15.97
C TYR A 28 -5.85 8.64 15.22
N LEU A 29 -6.69 7.68 15.59
CA LEU A 29 -8.01 7.49 15.02
C LEU A 29 -9.01 8.45 15.71
N ALA A 30 -9.38 9.52 15.01
CA ALA A 30 -10.16 10.62 15.58
C ALA A 30 -11.68 10.42 15.44
N SER A 31 -12.12 9.92 14.30
CA SER A 31 -13.53 9.68 14.04
C SER A 31 -13.72 8.57 13.02
N ILE A 32 -14.90 7.96 13.04
CA ILE A 32 -15.28 6.87 12.15
C ILE A 32 -16.60 7.27 11.52
N TYR A 33 -16.63 7.32 10.20
CA TYR A 33 -17.81 7.68 9.41
C TYR A 33 -18.30 6.44 8.66
N SER A 34 -19.53 6.03 8.95
CA SER A 34 -20.24 4.98 8.21
C SER A 34 -21.45 5.59 7.52
N ASN A 35 -21.39 5.77 6.20
CA ASN A 35 -22.54 6.23 5.41
C ASN A 35 -22.89 5.16 4.37
N GLY A 36 -23.87 4.33 4.71
CA GLY A 36 -24.27 3.17 3.90
C GLY A 36 -23.09 2.21 3.65
N ASP A 37 -22.77 2.02 2.38
CA ASP A 37 -21.66 1.17 1.93
C ASP A 37 -20.29 1.87 2.01
N SER A 38 -20.27 3.19 2.18
CA SER A 38 -19.02 3.94 2.29
C SER A 38 -18.55 4.02 3.74
N PHE A 39 -17.31 3.57 3.96
CA PHE A 39 -16.66 3.60 5.26
C PHE A 39 -15.39 4.45 5.17
N ARG A 40 -15.27 5.44 6.05
CA ARG A 40 -14.11 6.33 6.12
C ARG A 40 -13.71 6.53 7.56
N ILE A 41 -12.43 6.77 7.78
CA ILE A 41 -11.90 7.10 9.10
C ILE A 41 -11.10 8.38 9.02
N GLU A 42 -11.20 9.21 10.04
CA GLU A 42 -10.39 10.40 10.19
C GLU A 42 -9.19 10.08 11.05
N VAL A 43 -8.00 10.39 10.53
CA VAL A 43 -6.75 10.13 11.22
C VAL A 43 -5.98 11.42 11.42
N ILE A 44 -5.32 11.52 12.56
CA ILE A 44 -4.56 12.70 12.97
C ILE A 44 -3.12 12.27 13.26
N ASP A 45 -2.14 13.02 12.77
CA ASP A 45 -0.77 12.83 13.25
C ASP A 45 -0.59 13.58 14.58
N ARG A 46 -0.61 14.90 14.57
CA ARG A 46 -0.37 15.80 15.70
C ARG A 46 -0.91 17.21 15.40
N TRP A 47 -0.88 17.59 14.13
CA TRP A 47 -1.18 18.94 13.66
C TRP A 47 -2.23 18.95 12.55
N TYR A 48 -2.30 17.88 11.77
CA TYR A 48 -3.21 17.77 10.64
C TYR A 48 -4.10 16.55 10.81
N ASP A 49 -5.34 16.71 10.37
CA ASP A 49 -6.35 15.70 10.18
C ASP A 49 -6.50 15.38 8.69
N ILE A 50 -6.79 14.12 8.37
CA ILE A 50 -7.10 13.70 7.01
C ILE A 50 -8.10 12.56 7.02
N ASN A 51 -9.01 12.58 6.05
CA ASN A 51 -9.90 11.46 5.80
C ASN A 51 -9.13 10.32 5.13
N SER A 52 -9.40 9.11 5.58
CA SER A 52 -8.76 7.89 5.07
C SER A 52 -9.80 6.97 4.46
N ALA A 53 -9.47 6.44 3.28
CA ALA A 53 -10.16 5.32 2.67
C ALA A 53 -9.69 4.01 3.31
N VAL A 54 -10.64 3.10 3.50
CA VAL A 54 -10.47 1.88 4.30
C VAL A 54 -10.92 0.68 3.47
N ASP A 55 -10.16 -0.41 3.51
CA ASP A 55 -10.52 -1.65 2.81
C ASP A 55 -11.53 -2.51 3.58
N ALA A 56 -12.05 -3.54 2.91
CA ALA A 56 -13.09 -4.42 3.47
C ALA A 56 -12.67 -5.05 4.81
N ILE A 57 -11.39 -5.38 4.97
CA ILE A 57 -10.87 -6.03 6.18
C ILE A 57 -10.78 -5.06 7.34
N LEU A 58 -10.29 -3.84 7.12
CA LEU A 58 -10.31 -2.82 8.17
C LEU A 58 -11.74 -2.46 8.56
N VAL A 59 -12.69 -2.40 7.62
CA VAL A 59 -14.11 -2.22 7.94
C VAL A 59 -14.62 -3.33 8.86
N GLN A 60 -14.29 -4.59 8.57
CA GLN A 60 -14.64 -5.72 9.44
C GLN A 60 -13.99 -5.61 10.83
N ILE A 61 -12.71 -5.25 10.90
CA ILE A 61 -11.99 -5.08 12.18
C ILE A 61 -12.65 -3.98 13.02
N ILE A 62 -13.05 -2.87 12.40
CA ILE A 62 -13.72 -1.76 13.08
C ILE A 62 -15.12 -2.18 13.56
N ARG A 63 -15.91 -2.85 12.71
CA ARG A 63 -17.24 -3.37 13.08
C ARG A 63 -17.18 -4.38 14.23
N ASN A 64 -16.11 -5.17 14.29
CA ASN A 64 -15.88 -6.13 15.37
C ASN A 64 -15.29 -5.49 16.65
N GLY A 65 -15.08 -4.17 16.67
CA GLY A 65 -14.51 -3.45 17.81
C GLY A 65 -13.00 -3.64 18.00
N GLY A 66 -12.29 -4.18 17.00
CA GLY A 66 -10.83 -4.33 17.04
C GLY A 66 -10.07 -3.02 16.88
N LEU A 67 -10.69 -2.03 16.24
CA LEU A 67 -10.22 -0.65 16.12
C LEU A 67 -11.35 0.31 16.47
N CYS A 68 -11.10 1.20 17.44
CA CYS A 68 -12.07 2.15 17.97
C CYS A 68 -11.55 3.59 17.91
N VAL A 69 -12.46 4.57 17.91
CA VAL A 69 -12.08 5.98 18.08
C VAL A 69 -11.27 6.14 19.36
N GLY A 70 -10.14 6.85 19.28
CA GLY A 70 -9.18 6.99 20.37
C GLY A 70 -7.95 6.09 20.24
N ASP A 71 -8.01 5.06 19.39
CA ASP A 71 -6.88 4.16 19.19
C ASP A 71 -5.74 4.85 18.42
N LYS A 72 -4.52 4.46 18.77
CA LYS A 72 -3.34 4.75 17.94
C LYS A 72 -3.14 3.60 16.98
N ILE A 73 -2.89 3.93 15.72
CA ILE A 73 -2.65 2.96 14.66
C ILE A 73 -1.26 3.17 14.08
N SER A 74 -0.53 2.09 13.89
CA SER A 74 0.73 2.06 13.15
C SER A 74 0.46 1.67 11.70
N CYS A 75 0.87 2.51 10.77
CA CYS A 75 0.63 2.36 9.34
C CYS A 75 1.98 2.29 8.60
N ALA A 76 2.15 1.27 7.76
CA ALA A 76 3.32 1.10 6.91
C ALA A 76 3.00 1.53 5.48
N GLY A 77 3.72 2.52 4.95
CA GLY A 77 3.55 2.98 3.57
C GLY A 77 2.17 3.54 3.21
N PRO A 78 1.53 4.38 4.05
CA PRO A 78 0.30 5.05 3.65
C PRO A 78 0.57 5.96 2.43
N HIS A 79 -0.41 6.05 1.52
CA HIS A 79 -0.32 6.89 0.33
C HIS A 79 -1.58 7.76 0.18
N ALA A 80 -1.40 9.02 -0.19
CA ALA A 80 -2.52 9.92 -0.44
C ALA A 80 -3.03 9.71 -1.87
N ASN A 81 -4.31 9.36 -1.98
CA ASN A 81 -5.04 9.29 -3.23
C ASN A 81 -5.73 10.64 -3.51
N GLY A 82 -5.81 11.02 -4.79
CA GLY A 82 -6.48 12.25 -5.22
C GLY A 82 -5.56 13.47 -5.39
N LEU A 83 -4.25 13.32 -5.14
CA LEU A 83 -3.23 14.34 -5.46
C LEU A 83 -2.38 13.87 -6.64
N SER A 84 -2.45 14.59 -7.76
CA SER A 84 -1.54 14.38 -8.91
C SER A 84 -0.18 15.04 -8.70
N GLU A 85 -0.16 16.18 -8.01
CA GLU A 85 1.02 16.88 -7.55
C GLU A 85 0.87 17.08 -6.04
N GLY A 86 1.94 16.88 -5.27
CA GLY A 86 1.91 17.05 -3.82
C GLY A 86 1.31 18.40 -3.43
N ALA A 87 0.50 18.43 -2.37
CA ALA A 87 -0.20 19.64 -1.93
C ALA A 87 0.16 20.00 -0.49
N LEU A 88 0.15 21.29 -0.21
CA LEU A 88 0.29 21.80 1.15
C LEU A 88 -0.95 21.41 1.98
N PRO A 89 -0.80 20.93 3.23
CA PRO A 89 -1.90 20.32 3.98
C PRO A 89 -3.14 21.18 4.22
N LEU A 90 -2.99 22.52 4.25
CA LEU A 90 -4.08 23.45 4.53
C LEU A 90 -4.87 23.86 3.28
N PHE A 91 -4.41 23.51 2.08
CA PHE A 91 -5.12 23.82 0.84
C PHE A 91 -6.35 22.92 0.69
N ASP A 92 -7.40 23.43 0.05
CA ASP A 92 -8.63 22.66 -0.16
C ASP A 92 -8.40 21.39 -1.01
N THR A 93 -7.40 21.40 -1.90
CA THR A 93 -6.97 20.20 -2.63
C THR A 93 -6.56 19.07 -1.68
N ALA A 94 -5.85 19.37 -0.60
CA ALA A 94 -5.44 18.39 0.41
C ALA A 94 -6.63 17.87 1.24
N LYS A 95 -7.67 18.68 1.44
CA LYS A 95 -8.91 18.25 2.12
C LYS A 95 -9.72 17.25 1.29
N SER A 96 -9.62 17.33 -0.04
CA SER A 96 -10.22 16.36 -0.95
C SER A 96 -9.43 15.05 -1.06
N ALA A 97 -8.17 15.06 -0.61
CA ALA A 97 -7.32 13.88 -0.60
C ALA A 97 -7.85 12.83 0.38
N LEU A 98 -7.67 11.56 0.02
CA LEU A 98 -7.95 10.45 0.89
C LEU A 98 -6.68 9.66 1.16
N LEU A 99 -6.35 9.47 2.43
CA LEU A 99 -5.27 8.57 2.82
C LEU A 99 -5.70 7.12 2.60
N SER A 100 -4.97 6.37 1.80
CA SER A 100 -5.26 4.96 1.55
C SER A 100 -4.65 4.09 2.66
N LEU A 101 -5.52 3.49 3.47
CA LEU A 101 -5.15 2.59 4.54
C LEU A 101 -5.65 1.17 4.24
N THR A 102 -4.75 0.20 4.34
CA THR A 102 -5.02 -1.20 3.99
C THR A 102 -4.80 -2.12 5.18
N GLY A 103 -5.61 -3.17 5.28
CA GLY A 103 -5.63 -4.12 6.39
C GLY A 103 -4.33 -4.89 6.55
N ASN A 104 -3.54 -5.07 5.48
CA ASN A 104 -2.20 -5.67 5.58
C ASN A 104 -1.11 -4.68 6.02
N SER A 105 -1.42 -3.39 6.10
CA SER A 105 -0.45 -2.32 6.38
C SER A 105 -0.74 -1.54 7.65
N VAL A 106 -1.88 -1.81 8.32
CA VAL A 106 -2.32 -1.10 9.54
C VAL A 106 -2.44 -2.05 10.74
N ARG A 107 -1.96 -1.64 11.91
CA ARG A 107 -2.15 -2.35 13.18
C ARG A 107 -2.43 -1.38 14.32
N ARG A 108 -3.10 -1.84 15.36
CA ARG A 108 -3.28 -1.07 16.60
C ARG A 108 -1.94 -0.98 17.35
N ASP A 109 -1.58 0.23 17.78
CA ASP A 109 -0.37 0.53 18.53
C ASP A 109 -0.70 0.78 20.02
N ARG A 110 0.33 0.87 20.86
CA ARG A 110 0.20 1.17 22.28
C ARG A 110 -0.23 2.61 22.48
N TRP A 111 -1.06 2.83 23.50
CA TRP A 111 -1.60 4.15 23.85
C TRP A 111 -0.53 5.23 24.08
N HIS A 112 0.67 4.87 24.55
CA HIS A 112 1.76 5.81 24.82
C HIS A 112 2.69 6.05 23.63
N THR A 113 2.51 5.35 22.50
CA THR A 113 3.36 5.53 21.32
C THR A 113 3.22 6.97 20.81
N LYS A 114 4.35 7.61 20.47
CA LYS A 114 4.36 8.98 19.95
C LYS A 114 3.75 9.00 18.55
N LEU A 115 2.94 10.01 18.24
CA LEU A 115 2.34 10.14 16.93
C LEU A 115 3.35 10.71 15.90
N GLY A 116 3.11 10.40 14.63
CA GLY A 116 3.96 10.72 13.48
C GLY A 116 4.97 9.62 13.16
N PHE A 117 6.02 10.00 12.44
CA PHE A 117 7.08 9.08 12.01
C PHE A 117 7.77 8.38 13.18
N GLN A 118 7.91 7.07 13.08
CA GLN A 118 8.61 6.27 14.07
C GLN A 118 10.09 6.12 13.74
N PRO A 119 10.97 6.01 14.75
CA PRO A 119 12.38 5.68 14.53
C PRO A 119 12.54 4.25 13.99
N LYS A 120 11.61 3.35 14.32
CA LYS A 120 11.53 2.03 13.72
C LYS A 120 11.12 2.18 12.26
N ARG A 121 11.94 1.68 11.35
CA ARG A 121 11.66 1.80 9.91
C ARG A 121 10.45 1.00 9.48
N MET A 122 10.28 -0.21 10.00
CA MET A 122 9.28 -1.16 9.50
C MET A 122 8.41 -1.76 10.62
N MET A 123 7.14 -1.97 10.31
CA MET A 123 6.28 -2.87 11.07
C MET A 123 6.47 -4.30 10.56
N TYR A 124 6.52 -5.28 11.45
CA TYR A 124 6.61 -6.69 11.05
C TYR A 124 5.26 -7.37 11.20
N MET A 125 4.92 -8.26 10.28
CA MET A 125 3.74 -9.12 10.36
C MET A 125 4.11 -10.56 10.03
N SER A 126 3.37 -11.52 10.58
CA SER A 126 3.46 -12.91 10.15
C SER A 126 2.69 -13.11 8.85
N LEU A 127 3.13 -14.08 8.03
CA LEU A 127 2.41 -14.46 6.81
C LEU A 127 0.96 -14.90 7.11
N SER A 128 0.73 -15.51 8.28
CA SER A 128 -0.61 -15.92 8.73
C SER A 128 -1.56 -14.76 9.00
N ALA A 129 -1.05 -13.54 9.18
CA ALA A 129 -1.84 -12.34 9.43
C ALA A 129 -2.10 -11.54 8.13
N VAL A 130 -1.60 -12.01 6.99
CA VAL A 130 -1.88 -11.44 5.68
C VAL A 130 -3.26 -11.90 5.23
N HIS A 131 -4.08 -10.96 4.81
CA HIS A 131 -5.42 -11.22 4.31
C HIS A 131 -5.50 -10.90 2.82
N GLU A 132 -6.15 -11.74 2.02
CA GLU A 132 -6.28 -11.57 0.56
C GLU A 132 -7.00 -10.26 0.18
N LEU A 133 -8.08 -9.93 0.88
CA LEU A 133 -8.83 -8.67 0.74
C LEU A 133 -8.18 -7.46 1.44
N GLY A 134 -7.01 -7.63 2.07
CA GLY A 134 -6.34 -6.61 2.89
C GLY A 134 -5.42 -5.66 2.14
N GLY A 135 -5.55 -5.59 0.81
CA GLY A 135 -4.70 -4.77 -0.06
C GLY A 135 -3.23 -5.23 -0.11
N PRO A 136 -2.34 -4.42 -0.74
CA PRO A 136 -0.91 -4.70 -0.79
C PRO A 136 -0.30 -4.78 0.62
N ILE A 137 0.73 -5.61 0.75
CA ILE A 137 1.45 -5.82 2.00
C ILE A 137 2.47 -4.69 2.17
N GLY A 138 2.14 -3.67 2.97
CA GLY A 138 3.06 -2.59 3.32
C GLY A 138 3.98 -2.92 4.50
N ALA A 139 3.60 -3.88 5.34
CA ALA A 139 4.43 -4.31 6.46
C ALA A 139 5.53 -5.31 6.01
N ALA A 140 6.65 -5.32 6.72
CA ALA A 140 7.71 -6.28 6.48
C ALA A 140 7.29 -7.69 6.92
N LEU A 141 7.61 -8.68 6.09
CA LEU A 141 7.44 -10.09 6.42
C LEU A 141 8.80 -10.68 6.81
N ASP A 142 8.83 -11.39 7.93
CA ASP A 142 9.97 -12.23 8.30
C ASP A 142 9.70 -13.65 7.80
N VAL A 143 10.42 -14.07 6.75
CA VAL A 143 10.17 -15.32 6.04
C VAL A 143 11.44 -16.14 5.91
N THR A 144 11.30 -17.45 6.02
CA THR A 144 12.38 -18.41 5.72
C THR A 144 12.10 -19.05 4.36
N ILE A 145 13.08 -18.99 3.46
CA ILE A 145 12.97 -19.62 2.14
C ILE A 145 13.08 -21.14 2.32
N LEU A 146 11.96 -21.85 2.11
CA LEU A 146 11.93 -23.32 2.21
C LEU A 146 12.38 -23.99 0.91
N ARG A 147 11.94 -23.46 -0.24
CA ARG A 147 12.23 -24.00 -1.57
C ARG A 147 12.42 -22.84 -2.54
N SER A 148 13.42 -22.98 -3.41
CA SER A 148 13.59 -22.15 -4.60
C SER A 148 13.24 -22.99 -5.82
N TYR A 149 12.40 -22.46 -6.70
CA TYR A 149 11.96 -23.14 -7.93
C TYR A 149 12.66 -22.54 -9.15
N ALA A 150 12.76 -23.32 -10.23
CA ALA A 150 13.31 -22.83 -11.50
C ALA A 150 12.43 -21.72 -12.09
N MET A 151 13.04 -20.86 -12.91
CA MET A 151 12.34 -19.77 -13.58
C MET A 151 11.27 -20.31 -14.54
N LEU A 152 10.09 -19.70 -14.50
CA LEU A 152 8.97 -20.01 -15.37
C LEU A 152 8.61 -18.78 -16.20
N TYR A 153 8.19 -19.02 -17.44
CA TYR A 153 7.73 -18.01 -18.39
C TYR A 153 6.22 -18.11 -18.51
N VAL A 154 5.51 -16.98 -18.46
CA VAL A 154 4.06 -16.95 -18.56
C VAL A 154 3.66 -16.10 -19.76
N GLU A 155 3.06 -16.72 -20.76
CA GLU A 155 2.47 -16.02 -21.91
C GLU A 155 0.97 -15.81 -21.67
N THR A 156 0.50 -14.57 -21.82
CA THR A 156 -0.94 -14.27 -21.82
C THR A 156 -1.38 -14.14 -23.27
N MET A 157 -2.21 -15.07 -23.73
CA MET A 157 -2.74 -15.09 -25.08
C MET A 157 -3.77 -13.98 -25.30
N ALA A 158 -4.05 -13.64 -26.57
CA ALA A 158 -5.12 -12.70 -26.92
C ALA A 158 -6.51 -13.16 -26.46
N THR A 159 -6.67 -14.46 -26.18
CA THR A 159 -7.88 -15.08 -25.61
C THR A 159 -7.95 -15.01 -24.07
N ASP A 160 -7.06 -14.24 -23.43
CA ASP A 160 -6.88 -14.14 -21.97
C ASP A 160 -6.48 -15.46 -21.28
N GLN A 161 -6.09 -16.47 -22.06
CA GLN A 161 -5.54 -17.71 -21.54
C GLN A 161 -4.07 -17.54 -21.16
N ARG A 162 -3.69 -18.00 -19.97
CA ARG A 162 -2.31 -17.98 -19.49
C ARG A 162 -1.66 -19.35 -19.68
N VAL A 163 -0.53 -19.38 -20.39
CA VAL A 163 0.29 -20.58 -20.59
C VAL A 163 1.59 -20.42 -19.82
N VAL A 164 1.89 -21.36 -18.92
CA VAL A 164 3.13 -21.39 -18.14
C VAL A 164 4.12 -22.37 -18.77
N ARG A 165 5.37 -21.94 -18.95
CA ARG A 165 6.41 -22.71 -19.63
C ARG A 165 7.70 -22.72 -18.86
N THR A 166 8.44 -23.80 -19.03
CA THR A 166 9.84 -23.89 -18.60
C THR A 166 10.75 -23.16 -19.59
N GLU A 167 11.97 -22.84 -19.16
CA GLU A 167 12.98 -22.17 -20.00
C GLU A 167 13.22 -22.90 -21.35
N LYS A 168 13.27 -24.24 -21.35
CA LYS A 168 13.49 -25.02 -22.58
C LYS A 168 12.29 -24.96 -23.53
N GLU A 169 11.07 -24.95 -23.00
CA GLU A 169 9.86 -24.84 -23.80
C GLU A 169 9.74 -23.44 -24.41
N GLU A 170 10.06 -22.41 -23.63
CA GLU A 170 10.06 -21.02 -24.10
C GLU A 170 11.10 -20.81 -25.21
N GLN A 171 12.31 -21.35 -25.07
CA GLN A 171 13.32 -21.29 -26.14
C GLN A 171 12.83 -21.93 -27.44
N ARG A 172 12.19 -23.09 -27.36
CA ARG A 172 11.64 -23.78 -28.54
C ARG A 172 10.57 -22.96 -29.24
N ILE A 173 9.64 -22.41 -28.47
CA ILE A 173 8.53 -21.61 -29.01
C ILE A 173 9.03 -20.27 -29.51
N GLY A 174 10.02 -19.67 -28.85
CA GLY A 174 10.70 -18.45 -29.30
C GLY A 174 11.30 -18.64 -30.69
N VAL A 175 11.97 -19.77 -30.95
CA VAL A 175 12.48 -20.11 -32.28
C VAL A 175 11.33 -20.22 -33.29
N THR A 176 10.30 -21.02 -33.00
CA THR A 176 9.14 -21.18 -33.91
C THR A 176 8.39 -19.87 -34.16
N PHE A 177 8.30 -18.99 -33.17
CA PHE A 177 7.68 -17.67 -33.31
C PHE A 177 8.51 -16.77 -34.22
N THR A 178 9.84 -16.73 -34.04
CA THR A 178 10.71 -15.95 -34.92
C THR A 178 10.63 -16.42 -36.36
N GLU A 179 10.65 -17.73 -36.60
CA GLU A 179 10.50 -18.33 -37.93
C GLU A 179 9.18 -17.91 -38.59
N LYS A 180 8.05 -18.10 -37.89
CA LYS A 180 6.73 -17.67 -38.40
C LYS A 180 6.68 -16.17 -38.68
N ARG A 181 7.25 -15.34 -37.81
CA ARG A 181 7.29 -13.89 -37.99
C ARG A 181 8.11 -13.50 -39.21
N THR A 182 9.25 -14.15 -39.44
CA THR A 182 10.09 -13.89 -40.63
C THR A 182 9.40 -14.31 -41.93
N MET A 183 8.68 -15.43 -41.94
CA MET A 183 7.90 -15.87 -43.10
C MET A 183 6.81 -14.85 -43.46
N LEU A 184 6.03 -14.42 -42.47
CA LEU A 184 4.98 -13.40 -42.69
C LEU A 184 5.55 -12.07 -43.22
N LEU A 185 6.73 -11.65 -42.75
CA LEU A 185 7.37 -10.43 -43.25
C LEU A 185 7.83 -10.56 -44.71
N GLN A 186 8.23 -11.74 -45.13
CA GLN A 186 8.61 -12.00 -46.53
C GLN A 186 7.39 -12.04 -47.46
N GLU A 187 6.23 -12.49 -47.00
CA GLU A 187 4.99 -12.52 -47.81
C GLU A 187 4.38 -11.14 -48.05
N VAL A 188 4.71 -10.14 -47.21
CA VAL A 188 4.18 -8.78 -47.32
C VAL A 188 5.04 -7.89 -48.24
N LEU A 189 6.26 -8.32 -48.58
CA LEU A 189 7.19 -7.64 -49.49
C LEU A 189 7.03 -8.13 -50.93
#